data_AF-A0A8T4CEL3-F1
#
_entry.id   AF-A0A8T4CEL3-F1
#
_cell.length_a   1.000
_cell.length_b   1.000
_cell.length_c   1.000
_cell.angle_alpha   90.00
_cell.angle_beta   90.00
_cell.angle_gamma   90.00
#
_symmetry.space_group_name_H-M   'P 1'
#
loop_
_entity.id
_entity.type
_entity.pdbx_description
1 polymer ?
#
loop_
_entity_poly.entity_id
_entity_poly.type
_entity_poly.pdbx_seq_one_letter_code
_entity_poly.pdbx_strand_id
1 'polypeptide(L)' 'MKHNISITMDQKLFRELENIRGREKRSTFIEHLIILGLKTYINKKEEFEVKPRKAPVAVLSPMNFSETKH' A
#
# COMPACT_ATOMS: atom_id res chain seq x y z
N MET A 1 -1.92 28.38 2.90
CA MET A 1 -1.69 28.71 4.34
C MET A 1 -0.89 27.57 4.94
N LYS A 2 0.03 27.83 5.87
CA LYS A 2 0.80 26.78 6.56
C LYS A 2 0.16 26.50 7.92
N HIS A 3 -0.05 25.22 8.23
CA HIS A 3 -0.58 24.78 9.52
C HIS A 3 0.56 24.20 10.36
N ASN A 4 0.68 24.66 11.60
CA ASN A 4 1.66 24.14 12.54
C ASN A 4 0.99 23.08 13.41
N ILE A 5 1.64 21.91 13.53
CA ILE A 5 1.20 20.83 14.40
C ILE A 5 2.34 20.45 15.35
N SER A 6 2.00 20.14 16.59
CA SER A 6 2.92 19.53 17.55
C SER A 6 2.68 18.03 17.57
N ILE A 7 3.73 17.23 17.39
CA ILE A 7 3.64 15.77 17.35
C ILE A 7 4.43 15.21 18.53
N THR A 8 3.80 14.33 19.30
CA THR A 8 4.49 13.54 20.32
C THR A 8 4.92 12.22 19.69
N MET A 9 6.17 11.81 19.90
CA MET A 9 6.71 10.56 19.39
C MET A 9 7.76 10.00 20.34
N ASP A 10 8.03 8.71 20.19
CA ASP A 10 9.05 8.02 20.97
C ASP A 10 10.45 8.62 20.73
N GLN A 11 11.28 8.62 21.78
CA GLN A 11 12.63 9.18 21.71
C GLN A 11 13.52 8.45 20.71
N LYS A 12 13.37 7.13 20.56
CA LYS A 12 14.15 6.32 19.62
C LYS A 12 13.80 6.71 18.18
N LEU A 13 12.50 6.81 17.87
CA LEU A 13 12.04 7.24 16.55
C LEU A 13 12.53 8.67 16.24
N PHE A 14 12.46 9.58 17.19
CA PHE A 14 12.96 10.93 17.01
C PHE A 14 14.47 10.96 16.67
N ARG A 15 15.28 10.13 17.35
CA ARG A 15 16.72 10.02 17.07
C ARG A 15 16.99 9.44 15.69
N GLU A 16 16.26 8.40 15.29
CA GLU A 16 16.38 7.81 13.95
C GLU A 16 16.05 8.85 12.86
N LEU A 17 14.99 9.62 13.06
CA LEU A 17 14.61 10.71 12.15
C LEU A 17 15.70 11.78 12.04
N GLU A 18 16.25 12.23 13.17
CA GLU A 18 17.34 13.23 13.16
C GLU A 18 18.61 12.71 12.49
N ASN A 19 18.92 11.42 12.65
CA ASN A 19 20.08 10.79 12.01
C ASN A 19 19.91 10.69 10.48
N ILE A 20 18.72 10.32 10.01
CA ILE A 20 18.44 10.15 8.57
C ILE A 20 18.30 11.51 7.87
N ARG A 21 17.68 12.49 8.54
CA ARG A 21 17.43 13.85 8.00
C ARG A 21 18.69 14.55 7.52
N GLY A 22 19.83 14.30 8.17
CA GLY A 22 21.09 15.00 7.88
C GLY A 22 20.96 16.52 8.03
N ARG A 23 21.14 17.28 6.93
CA ARG A 23 21.15 18.76 6.91
C ARG A 23 19.79 19.40 6.60
N GLU A 24 18.75 18.63 6.31
CA GLU A 24 17.43 19.15 5.92
C GLU A 24 16.65 19.74 7.10
N LYS A 25 15.82 20.77 6.94
CA LYS A 25 15.02 21.28 8.08
C LYS A 25 14.02 20.23 8.58
N ARG A 26 13.87 20.10 9.91
CA ARG A 26 12.93 19.14 10.54
C ARG A 26 11.54 19.16 9.94
N SER A 27 10.95 20.35 9.82
CA SER A 27 9.61 20.50 9.25
C SER A 27 9.52 19.95 7.82
N THR A 28 10.52 20.25 6.97
CA THR A 28 10.55 19.82 5.57
C THR A 28 10.71 18.31 5.46
N PHE A 29 11.60 17.74 6.26
CA PHE A 29 11.83 16.30 6.28
C PHE A 29 10.61 15.52 6.79
N ILE A 30 9.99 15.98 7.88
CA ILE A 30 8.78 15.37 8.42
C ILE A 30 7.61 15.49 7.43
N GLU A 31 7.45 16.65 6.78
CA GLU A 31 6.46 16.83 5.71
C GLU A 31 6.67 15.84 4.57
N HIS A 32 7.92 15.66 4.12
CA HIS A 32 8.27 14.69 3.09
C HIS A 32 7.88 13.25 3.50
N LEU A 33 8.21 12.84 4.73
CA LEU A 33 7.86 11.51 5.24
C LEU A 33 6.35 11.30 5.37
N ILE A 34 5.60 12.31 5.80
CA ILE A 34 4.14 12.25 5.88
C ILE A 34 3.55 12.06 4.48
N ILE A 35 4.03 12.80 3.46
CA ILE A 35 3.57 12.66 2.07
C ILE A 35 3.85 11.25 1.54
N LEU A 36 5.05 10.72 1.79
CA LEU A 36 5.40 9.35 1.39
C LEU A 36 4.50 8.32 2.09
N GLY A 37 4.33 8.44 3.40
CA GLY A 37 3.49 7.55 4.20
C GLY A 37 2.03 7.56 3.74
N LEU A 38 1.47 8.73 3.43
CA LEU A 38 0.10 8.87 2.91
C LEU A 38 -0.06 8.18 1.55
N LYS A 39 0.87 8.39 0.61
CA LYS A 39 0.84 7.71 -0.70
C LYS A 39 0.88 6.20 -0.54
N THR A 40 1.79 5.69 0.29
CA THR A 40 1.90 4.25 0.56
C THR A 40 0.64 3.70 1.22
N TYR A 41 0.05 4.44 2.17
CA TYR A 41 -1.17 4.02 2.86
C TYR A 41 -2.37 3.94 1.90
N ILE A 42 -2.57 4.96 1.06
CA ILE A 42 -3.64 5.01 0.06
C ILE A 42 -3.50 3.86 -0.94
N ASN A 43 -2.30 3.69 -1.53
CA ASN A 43 -2.07 2.63 -2.51
C ASN A 43 -2.33 1.24 -1.93
N LYS A 44 -1.92 1.00 -0.67
CA LYS A 44 -2.23 -0.26 0.02
C LYS A 44 -3.73 -0.44 0.25
N LYS A 45 -4.46 0.64 0.59
CA LYS A 45 -5.92 0.57 0.78
C LYS A 45 -6.64 0.20 -0.52
N GLU A 46 -6.19 0.72 -1.67
CA GLU A 46 -6.71 0.32 -2.99
C GLU A 46 -6.41 -1.15 -3.32
N GLU A 47 -5.28 -1.71 -2.87
CA GLU A 47 -4.98 -3.14 -3.00
C GLU A 47 -5.89 -4.04 -2.12
N PHE A 48 -6.41 -3.52 -1.00
CA PHE A 48 -7.36 -4.25 -0.15
C PHE A 48 -8.82 -4.15 -0.64
N GLU A 49 -9.18 -3.11 -1.41
CA GLU A 49 -10.51 -2.93 -2.00
C GLU A 49 -10.67 -3.62 -3.37
N VAL A 50 -9.57 -3.98 -4.06
CA VAL A 50 -9.59 -4.68 -5.36
C VAL A 50 -8.99 -6.08 -5.29
N LYS A 51 -9.69 -7.03 -4.63
CA LYS A 51 -9.65 -8.46 -5.01
C LYS A 51 -11.00 -9.17 -4.78
N PRO A 52 -11.96 -9.15 -5.72
CA PRO A 52 -12.63 -10.40 -6.04
C PRO A 52 -11.58 -11.29 -6.70
N ARG A 53 -11.20 -12.38 -6.02
CA ARG A 53 -10.44 -13.47 -6.64
C ARG A 53 -11.21 -13.89 -7.90
N LYS A 54 -10.76 -13.50 -9.08
CA LYS A 54 -11.08 -14.29 -10.28
C LYS A 54 -10.28 -15.58 -10.13
N ALA A 55 -10.93 -16.60 -9.58
CA ALA A 55 -10.47 -17.96 -9.71
C ALA A 55 -10.24 -18.25 -11.21
N PRO A 56 -9.21 -19.02 -11.59
CA PRO A 56 -9.06 -19.45 -12.97
C PRO A 56 -10.27 -20.32 -13.34
N VAL A 57 -11.23 -19.75 -14.07
CA VAL A 57 -12.31 -20.49 -14.70
C VAL A 57 -11.72 -21.22 -15.91
N ALA A 58 -11.07 -22.36 -15.65
CA ALA A 58 -10.67 -23.30 -16.70
C ALA A 58 -10.33 -24.69 -16.14
N VAL A 59 -11.10 -25.21 -15.18
CA VAL A 59 -11.15 -26.66 -14.93
C VAL A 59 -12.58 -27.00 -14.54
N LEU A 60 -13.33 -27.57 -15.48
CA LEU A 60 -14.37 -28.60 -15.32
C LEU A 60 -14.95 -28.86 -16.72
N SER A 61 -14.39 -29.86 -17.43
CA SER A 61 -14.97 -30.46 -18.64
C SER A 61 -16.34 -31.08 -18.34
N PRO A 62 -17.15 -31.38 -19.37
CA PRO A 62 -17.23 -32.79 -19.73
C PRO A 62 -17.02 -33.06 -21.23
N MET A 63 -16.31 -34.15 -21.49
CA MET A 63 -16.25 -34.87 -22.76
C MET A 63 -17.66 -35.15 -23.29
N ASN A 64 -17.92 -34.78 -24.54
CA ASN A 64 -19.05 -35.29 -25.30
C ASN A 64 -18.75 -36.74 -25.69
N PHE A 65 -19.38 -37.70 -25.03
CA PHE A 65 -19.64 -39.01 -25.61
C PHE A 65 -21.13 -39.07 -25.94
N SER A 66 -21.44 -39.03 -27.23
CA SER A 66 -22.72 -39.51 -27.75
C SER A 66 -22.40 -40.21 -29.06
N GLU A 67 -22.69 -41.50 -29.03
CA GLU A 67 -22.26 -42.52 -29.97
C GLU A 67 -22.80 -42.32 -31.39
N THR A 68 -22.04 -42.90 -32.30
CA THR A 68 -22.24 -43.13 -33.73
C THR A 68 -23.64 -43.61 -34.12
N LYS A 69 -24.14 -43.05 -35.22
CA LYS A 69 -25.16 -43.67 -36.08
C LYS A 69 -24.62 -44.98 -36.68
N HIS A 70 -25.38 -46.07 -36.62
CA HIS A 70 -25.86 -46.83 -37.79
C HIS A 70 -26.79 -47.98 -37.38
#